data_AF-A0A6P6USJ7-F1
#
_entry.id   AF-A0A6P6USJ7-F1
#
_cell.length_a   1.000
_cell.length_b   1.000
_cell.length_c   1.000
_cell.angle_alpha   90.00
_cell.angle_beta   90.00
_cell.angle_gamma   90.00
#
_symmetry.space_group_name_H-M   'P 1'
#
loop_
_entity.id
_entity.type
_entity.pdbx_description
1 polymer ?
#
loop_
_entity_poly.entity_id
_entity_poly.type
_entity_poly.pdbx_seq_one_letter_code
_entity_poly.pdbx_strand_id
1 'polypeptide(L)'
;MLLALYSNSTYFQMKKFKAMFILTLVLMSSFDFLILVFSLRLNPNSSDLCENKVDPRTLRPDQMTVVISGYSEHRIPLLQSIAARSHAYDLNTKSWIYTISSDKYSIILTKAMIMKWEYLWEYSCGGGKVNEELRKIVDAERNCEDILMNFVVADKINAGPILAGAERVRDWGDARNEGRVGKEEREAGLSSRRGEHRKRRGDCIREFHRVLGRMPLRYSYGKVVKSVGEQGLCEKSGKLVFCDQQVFK
;
A
#
# COMPACT_ATOMS: atom_id res chain seq x y z
N MET A 1 40.72 -55.27 39.11
CA MET A 1 39.82 -54.85 38.00
C MET A 1 38.69 -53.96 38.54
N LEU A 2 39.00 -52.71 38.94
CA LEU A 2 37.99 -51.81 39.56
C LEU A 2 38.27 -50.31 39.34
N LEU A 3 39.54 -49.89 39.21
CA LEU A 3 39.93 -48.50 38.98
C LEU A 3 39.54 -47.94 37.58
N ALA A 4 39.45 -48.80 36.55
CA ALA A 4 39.15 -48.37 35.19
C ALA A 4 37.68 -47.94 34.95
N LEU A 5 36.73 -48.48 35.74
CA LEU A 5 35.30 -48.18 35.58
C LEU A 5 34.91 -46.86 36.26
N TYR A 6 35.61 -46.46 37.33
CA TYR A 6 35.31 -45.24 38.08
C TYR A 6 35.67 -43.96 37.30
N SER A 7 36.78 -43.99 36.55
CA SER A 7 37.26 -42.86 35.73
C SER A 7 36.33 -42.53 34.55
N ASN A 8 35.78 -43.54 33.86
CA ASN A 8 34.85 -43.31 32.76
C ASN A 8 33.51 -42.72 33.24
N SER A 9 33.03 -43.10 34.43
CA SER A 9 31.77 -42.58 34.99
C SER A 9 31.88 -41.07 35.29
N THR A 10 32.94 -40.65 35.99
CA THR A 10 33.16 -39.23 36.32
C THR A 10 33.43 -38.39 35.08
N TYR A 11 34.21 -38.89 34.12
CA TYR A 11 34.47 -38.20 32.85
C TYR A 11 33.22 -38.05 31.98
N PHE A 12 32.33 -39.05 31.97
CA PHE A 12 31.03 -38.98 31.26
C PHE A 12 30.07 -38.00 31.94
N GLN A 13 30.00 -37.97 33.27
CA GLN A 13 29.23 -36.97 34.03
C GLN A 13 29.75 -35.55 33.77
N MET A 14 31.07 -35.33 33.80
CA MET A 14 31.66 -34.03 33.45
C MET A 14 31.35 -33.58 32.01
N LYS A 15 31.34 -34.50 31.04
CA LYS A 15 30.94 -34.19 29.66
C LYS A 15 29.47 -33.79 29.56
N LYS A 16 28.56 -34.51 30.24
CA LYS A 16 27.14 -34.12 30.32
C LYS A 16 26.96 -32.76 30.98
N PHE A 17 27.66 -32.49 32.08
CA PHE A 17 27.58 -31.21 32.79
C PHE A 17 28.08 -30.04 31.93
N LYS A 18 29.21 -30.20 31.23
CA LYS A 18 29.71 -29.20 30.26
C LYS A 18 28.75 -28.98 29.09
N ALA A 19 28.18 -30.04 28.52
CA ALA A 19 27.20 -29.92 27.43
C ALA A 19 25.92 -29.19 27.88
N MET A 20 25.42 -29.51 29.07
CA MET A 20 24.24 -28.85 29.65
C MET A 20 24.53 -27.37 29.96
N PHE A 21 25.72 -27.05 30.49
CA PHE A 21 26.15 -25.68 30.78
C PHE A 21 26.32 -24.83 29.50
N ILE A 22 26.89 -25.41 28.43
CA ILE A 22 26.97 -24.75 27.12
C ILE A 22 25.57 -24.53 26.55
N LEU A 23 24.67 -25.52 26.64
CA LEU A 23 23.29 -25.38 26.18
C LEU A 23 22.55 -24.28 26.95
N THR A 24 22.73 -24.18 28.27
CA THR A 24 22.15 -23.06 29.04
C THR A 24 22.77 -21.71 28.65
N LEU A 25 24.08 -21.61 28.41
CA LEU A 25 24.71 -20.37 27.95
C LEU A 25 24.22 -19.94 26.55
N VAL A 26 23.99 -20.89 25.64
CA VAL A 26 23.42 -20.62 24.30
C VAL A 26 21.94 -20.21 24.41
N LEU A 27 21.17 -20.84 25.30
CA LEU A 27 19.78 -20.44 25.54
C LEU A 27 19.67 -19.06 26.19
N MET A 28 20.50 -18.75 27.20
CA MET A 28 20.52 -17.41 27.82
C MET A 28 20.95 -16.33 26.82
N SER A 29 22.06 -16.53 26.09
CA SER A 29 22.54 -15.53 25.12
C SER A 29 21.59 -15.33 23.93
N SER A 30 20.84 -16.35 23.51
CA SER A 30 19.78 -16.19 22.51
C SER A 30 18.51 -15.53 23.07
N PHE A 31 18.20 -15.71 24.35
CA PHE A 31 17.13 -14.98 25.04
C PHE A 31 17.49 -13.49 25.22
N ASP A 32 18.72 -13.20 25.64
CA ASP A 32 19.25 -11.83 25.76
C ASP A 32 19.28 -11.14 24.39
N PHE A 33 19.69 -11.84 23.32
CA PHE A 33 19.65 -11.31 21.95
C PHE A 33 18.22 -11.05 21.48
N LEU A 34 17.26 -11.95 21.79
CA LEU A 34 15.85 -11.75 21.47
C LEU A 34 15.29 -10.52 22.19
N ILE A 35 15.59 -10.36 23.49
CA ILE A 35 15.20 -9.18 24.28
C ILE A 35 15.86 -7.90 23.73
N LEU A 36 17.14 -7.94 23.33
CA LEU A 36 17.80 -6.78 22.71
C LEU A 36 17.14 -6.38 21.38
N VAL A 37 16.77 -7.36 20.55
CA VAL A 37 16.10 -7.13 19.26
C VAL A 37 14.67 -6.60 19.44
N PHE A 38 13.94 -7.04 20.48
CA PHE A 38 12.65 -6.44 20.84
C PHE A 38 12.82 -5.00 21.37
N SER A 39 13.79 -4.75 22.24
CA SER A 39 14.10 -3.41 22.77
C SER A 39 14.51 -2.43 21.68
N LEU A 40 15.28 -2.86 20.67
CA LEU A 40 15.64 -2.04 19.51
C LEU A 40 14.47 -1.74 18.57
N ARG A 41 13.35 -2.47 18.64
CA ARG A 41 12.10 -2.17 17.91
C ARG A 41 11.08 -1.38 18.72
N LEU A 42 11.27 -1.29 20.04
CA LEU A 42 10.39 -0.57 20.97
C LEU A 42 11.14 0.56 21.65
N ASN A 43 11.71 1.49 20.87
CA ASN A 43 12.03 2.81 21.40
C ASN A 43 10.71 3.60 21.55
N PRO A 44 10.23 3.89 22.77
CA PRO A 44 8.97 4.62 22.96
C PRO A 44 9.11 6.09 22.55
N ASN A 45 10.35 6.59 22.49
CA ASN A 45 10.69 7.95 22.09
C ASN A 45 11.09 7.98 20.61
N SER A 46 10.22 7.48 19.72
CA SER A 46 10.29 7.73 18.28
C SER A 46 9.71 9.12 17.94
N SER A 47 10.07 10.13 18.73
CA SER A 47 10.04 11.53 18.30
C SER A 47 11.05 11.70 17.15
N ASP A 48 10.59 12.34 16.08
CA ASP A 48 11.36 12.72 14.87
C ASP A 48 11.43 11.75 13.66
N LEU A 49 10.29 11.18 13.27
CA LEU A 49 9.95 11.14 11.82
C LEU A 49 9.27 12.43 11.35
N CYS A 50 8.84 13.28 12.29
CA CYS A 50 7.89 14.38 12.06
C CYS A 50 8.38 15.76 12.51
N GLU A 51 9.62 15.92 13.00
CA GLU A 51 10.17 17.22 13.41
C GLU A 51 10.99 17.85 12.27
N ASN A 52 11.69 17.01 11.48
CA ASN A 52 12.35 17.38 10.23
C ASN A 52 11.36 17.69 9.08
N LYS A 53 10.66 18.82 9.17
CA LYS A 53 9.94 19.40 8.02
C LYS A 53 10.94 19.87 6.97
N VAL A 54 11.09 19.10 5.89
CA VAL A 54 11.77 19.54 4.67
C VAL A 54 11.08 20.81 4.16
N ASP A 55 11.80 21.94 4.02
CA ASP A 55 11.23 23.17 3.46
C ASP A 55 10.82 22.89 1.99
N PRO A 56 9.54 23.01 1.61
CA PRO A 56 9.11 22.75 0.23
C PRO A 56 9.82 23.61 -0.83
N ARG A 57 10.47 24.72 -0.44
CA ARG A 57 11.27 25.57 -1.33
C ARG A 57 12.67 25.03 -1.63
N THR A 58 13.19 24.07 -0.84
CA THR A 58 14.45 23.38 -1.17
C THR A 58 14.22 22.23 -2.15
N LEU A 59 12.98 21.78 -2.30
CA LEU A 59 12.58 20.78 -3.27
C LEU A 59 12.26 21.44 -4.61
N ARG A 60 12.96 20.97 -5.65
CA ARG A 60 12.82 21.41 -7.04
C ARG A 60 11.48 20.92 -7.60
N PRO A 61 10.46 21.80 -7.79
CA PRO A 61 9.12 21.36 -8.20
C PRO A 61 9.09 20.76 -9.62
N ASP A 62 10.11 21.08 -10.41
CA ASP A 62 10.44 20.59 -11.74
C ASP A 62 11.12 19.20 -11.75
N GLN A 63 11.60 18.71 -10.61
CA GLN A 63 12.35 17.45 -10.50
C GLN A 63 11.65 16.42 -9.60
N MET A 64 10.45 15.97 -10.01
CA MET A 64 9.83 14.78 -9.43
C MET A 64 10.56 13.52 -9.94
N THR A 65 11.72 13.20 -9.37
CA THR A 65 12.47 11.96 -9.68
C THR A 65 11.74 10.76 -9.09
N VAL A 66 10.75 10.26 -9.84
CA VAL A 66 10.03 9.03 -9.52
C VAL A 66 10.90 7.82 -9.84
N VAL A 67 11.74 7.39 -8.87
CA VAL A 67 12.52 6.15 -8.98
C VAL A 67 11.59 4.94 -8.78
N ILE A 68 10.78 4.62 -9.78
CA ILE A 68 10.08 3.34 -9.87
C ILE A 68 11.04 2.34 -10.53
N SER A 69 11.86 1.67 -9.71
CA SER A 69 12.64 0.52 -10.16
C SER A 69 11.70 -0.62 -10.56
N GLY A 70 11.46 -0.79 -11.87
CA GLY A 70 10.65 -1.89 -12.42
C GLY A 70 9.60 -1.49 -13.48
N TYR A 71 9.43 -0.20 -13.79
CA TYR A 71 8.50 0.24 -14.83
C TYR A 71 9.23 0.93 -15.99
N SER A 72 9.23 0.28 -17.16
CA SER A 72 9.66 0.87 -18.43
C SER A 72 8.86 2.15 -18.73
N GLU A 73 9.56 3.18 -19.22
CA GLU A 73 9.05 4.54 -19.49
C GLU A 73 7.82 4.57 -20.41
N HIS A 74 7.65 3.57 -21.29
CA HIS A 74 6.49 3.47 -22.18
C HIS A 74 5.18 3.05 -21.48
N ARG A 75 5.17 2.80 -20.16
CA ARG A 75 4.02 2.22 -19.43
C ARG A 75 3.27 3.17 -18.48
N ILE A 76 3.40 4.48 -18.65
CA ILE A 76 2.64 5.50 -17.88
C ILE A 76 1.23 5.85 -18.45
N PRO A 77 0.42 4.91 -18.97
CA PRO A 77 -1.04 5.05 -18.96
C PRO A 77 -1.68 4.33 -17.74
N LEU A 78 -2.26 5.08 -16.79
CA LEU A 78 -2.71 4.59 -15.46
C LEU A 78 -4.03 5.25 -14.99
N LEU A 79 -5.11 4.58 -14.55
CA LEU A 79 -5.36 3.13 -14.43
C LEU A 79 -6.87 2.81 -14.16
N GLN A 80 -7.78 3.12 -15.10
CA GLN A 80 -9.24 3.16 -14.81
C GLN A 80 -9.85 1.90 -14.17
N SER A 81 -9.66 0.71 -14.74
CA SER A 81 -10.36 -0.50 -14.27
C SER A 81 -9.83 -1.05 -12.95
N ILE A 82 -8.53 -0.93 -12.68
CA ILE A 82 -7.91 -1.56 -11.51
C ILE A 82 -7.94 -0.62 -10.29
N ALA A 83 -7.73 0.69 -10.46
CA ALA A 83 -7.47 1.61 -9.35
C ALA A 83 -8.59 2.60 -9.00
N ALA A 84 -9.51 2.91 -9.92
CA ALA A 84 -10.57 3.89 -9.63
C ALA A 84 -11.69 3.28 -8.77
N ARG A 85 -12.06 3.98 -7.70
CA ARG A 85 -13.10 3.59 -6.73
C ARG A 85 -13.89 4.81 -6.29
N SER A 86 -15.05 4.59 -5.71
CA SER A 86 -15.96 5.66 -5.27
C SER A 86 -16.46 5.38 -3.86
N HIS A 87 -16.73 6.44 -3.12
CA HIS A 87 -17.73 6.38 -2.05
C HIS A 87 -19.14 6.58 -2.64
N ALA A 88 -20.18 6.26 -1.87
CA ALA A 88 -21.56 6.66 -2.14
C ALA A 88 -22.32 6.72 -0.80
N TYR A 89 -23.44 7.43 -0.74
CA TYR A 89 -24.35 7.37 0.41
C TYR A 89 -25.50 6.42 0.07
N ASP A 90 -25.63 5.33 0.82
CA ASP A 90 -26.76 4.42 0.71
C ASP A 90 -27.92 4.94 1.57
N LEU A 91 -29.04 5.23 0.93
CA LEU A 91 -30.25 5.76 1.55
C LEU A 91 -30.95 4.72 2.45
N ASN A 92 -30.77 3.42 2.18
CA ASN A 92 -31.41 2.36 2.94
C ASN A 92 -30.73 2.16 4.30
N THR A 93 -29.40 1.99 4.30
CA THR A 93 -28.61 1.93 5.54
C THR A 93 -28.29 3.30 6.15
N LYS A 94 -28.66 4.40 5.48
CA LYS A 94 -28.32 5.79 5.85
C LYS A 94 -26.83 5.96 6.13
N SER A 95 -25.99 5.31 5.33
CA SER A 95 -24.55 5.24 5.61
C SER A 95 -23.68 5.39 4.37
N TRP A 96 -22.46 5.87 4.57
CA TRP A 96 -21.45 5.91 3.53
C TRP A 96 -20.94 4.49 3.23
N ILE A 97 -20.86 4.16 1.95
CA ILE A 97 -20.41 2.86 1.44
C ILE A 97 -19.24 3.01 0.47
N TYR A 98 -18.40 1.97 0.39
CA TYR A 98 -17.36 1.84 -0.62
C TYR A 98 -17.89 1.08 -1.84
N THR A 99 -17.73 1.63 -3.03
CA THR A 99 -18.30 1.10 -4.27
C THR A 99 -17.37 1.24 -5.47
N ILE A 100 -17.76 0.60 -6.57
CA ILE A 100 -17.18 0.81 -7.91
C ILE A 100 -18.28 1.44 -8.75
N SER A 101 -18.01 2.63 -9.30
CA SER A 101 -18.89 3.34 -10.21
C SER A 101 -18.19 3.50 -11.57
N SER A 102 -19.00 3.58 -12.63
CA SER A 102 -18.54 3.83 -14.01
C SER A 102 -18.55 5.32 -14.37
N ASP A 103 -19.39 6.12 -13.70
CA ASP A 103 -19.65 7.54 -13.95
C ASP A 103 -18.76 8.48 -13.12
N LYS A 104 -18.33 8.07 -11.93
CA LYS A 104 -17.56 8.89 -11.00
C LYS A 104 -16.63 8.08 -10.11
N TYR A 105 -15.61 8.75 -9.61
CA TYR A 105 -14.65 8.19 -8.66
C TYR A 105 -14.27 9.26 -7.64
N SER A 106 -13.84 8.82 -6.46
CA SER A 106 -13.39 9.71 -5.38
C SER A 106 -12.19 9.13 -4.63
N ILE A 107 -11.76 7.92 -5.00
CA ILE A 107 -10.69 7.17 -4.37
C ILE A 107 -9.85 6.56 -5.50
N ILE A 108 -8.53 6.78 -5.47
CA ILE A 108 -7.55 6.02 -6.25
C ILE A 108 -6.81 5.08 -5.31
N LEU A 109 -6.71 3.79 -5.64
CA LEU A 109 -5.91 2.84 -4.87
C LEU A 109 -4.43 3.23 -4.89
N THR A 110 -3.75 3.19 -3.74
CA THR A 110 -2.31 3.51 -3.57
C THR A 110 -1.41 2.74 -4.54
N LYS A 111 -1.78 1.50 -4.87
CA LYS A 111 -1.11 0.63 -5.87
C LYS A 111 -0.91 1.27 -7.25
N ALA A 112 -1.64 2.33 -7.58
CA ALA A 112 -1.53 3.07 -8.83
C ALA A 112 -1.46 4.60 -8.65
N MET A 113 -1.27 5.07 -7.42
CA MET A 113 -1.32 6.49 -7.10
C MET A 113 0.07 7.12 -7.28
N ILE A 114 0.14 8.17 -8.09
CA ILE A 114 1.26 9.13 -8.08
C ILE A 114 0.76 10.36 -7.33
N MET A 115 1.51 10.81 -6.33
CA MET A 115 1.11 11.93 -5.47
C MET A 115 2.32 12.77 -5.04
N LYS A 116 2.02 13.99 -4.58
CA LYS A 116 2.96 14.88 -3.92
C LYS A 116 3.45 14.29 -2.60
N TRP A 117 4.74 14.39 -2.31
CA TRP A 117 5.33 13.85 -1.07
C TRP A 117 4.78 14.55 0.18
N GLU A 118 4.36 15.82 0.06
CA GLU A 118 3.71 16.60 1.12
C GLU A 118 2.40 15.94 1.62
N TYR A 119 1.79 15.07 0.81
CA TYR A 119 0.61 14.31 1.20
C TYR A 119 0.95 13.04 1.98
N LEU A 120 2.10 12.41 1.73
CA LEU A 120 2.66 11.38 2.60
C LEU A 120 3.03 11.97 3.97
N TRP A 121 3.58 13.19 3.98
CA TRP A 121 3.80 13.93 5.23
C TRP A 121 2.49 14.25 5.95
N GLU A 122 1.46 14.76 5.25
CA GLU A 122 0.17 15.07 5.88
C GLU A 122 -0.51 13.80 6.45
N TYR A 123 -0.40 12.68 5.73
CA TYR A 123 -0.91 11.39 6.18
C TYR A 123 -0.20 10.92 7.46
N SER A 124 1.12 11.00 7.53
CA SER A 124 1.93 10.45 8.63
C SER A 124 2.06 11.38 9.84
N CYS A 125 2.23 12.68 9.59
CA CYS A 125 2.62 13.70 10.57
C CYS A 125 1.64 14.88 10.65
N GLY A 126 0.78 15.06 9.65
CA GLY A 126 -0.22 16.12 9.59
C GLY A 126 -1.49 15.84 10.41
N GLY A 127 -2.45 16.77 10.36
CA GLY A 127 -3.78 16.71 11.00
C GLY A 127 -3.84 16.49 12.53
N GLY A 128 -2.70 16.42 13.23
CA GLY A 128 -2.64 16.25 14.69
C GLY A 128 -3.36 14.99 15.19
N LYS A 129 -3.99 15.10 16.38
CA LYS A 129 -4.70 13.97 17.01
C LYS A 129 -5.83 13.40 16.15
N VAL A 130 -6.46 14.18 15.29
CA VAL A 130 -7.54 13.68 14.42
C VAL A 130 -6.97 12.69 13.41
N ASN A 131 -5.90 13.03 12.70
CA ASN A 131 -5.24 12.08 11.79
C ASN A 131 -4.61 10.89 12.53
N GLU A 132 -4.16 11.07 13.78
CA GLU A 132 -3.69 9.97 14.62
C GLU A 132 -4.80 8.93 14.88
N GLU A 133 -6.00 9.37 15.28
CA GLU A 133 -7.17 8.47 15.45
C GLU A 133 -7.60 7.81 14.14
N LEU A 134 -7.52 8.52 13.01
CA LEU A 134 -7.80 7.94 11.69
C LEU A 134 -6.79 6.83 11.34
N ARG A 135 -5.50 7.00 11.64
CA ARG A 135 -4.46 5.97 11.44
C ARG A 135 -4.69 4.75 12.33
N LYS A 136 -5.11 4.93 13.59
CA LYS A 136 -5.47 3.80 14.49
C LYS A 136 -6.57 2.91 13.91
N ILE A 137 -7.54 3.48 13.19
CA ILE A 137 -8.58 2.69 12.48
C ILE A 137 -7.95 1.86 11.34
N VAL A 138 -7.03 2.44 10.55
CA VAL A 138 -6.30 1.71 9.49
C VAL A 138 -5.48 0.55 10.07
N ASP A 139 -4.77 0.78 11.17
CA ASP A 139 -3.94 -0.24 11.85
C ASP A 139 -4.79 -1.38 12.42
N ALA A 140 -5.95 -1.06 13.00
CA ALA A 140 -6.91 -2.03 13.54
C ALA A 140 -7.55 -2.89 12.44
N GLU A 141 -8.00 -2.27 11.34
CA GLU A 141 -8.65 -2.96 10.21
C GLU A 141 -7.66 -3.70 9.29
N ARG A 142 -6.37 -3.34 9.37
CA ARG A 142 -5.28 -3.77 8.48
C ARG A 142 -5.65 -3.58 7.00
N ASN A 143 -6.24 -2.43 6.70
CA ASN A 143 -6.83 -2.07 5.42
C ASN A 143 -7.11 -0.57 5.39
N CYS A 144 -7.67 -0.08 4.28
CA CYS A 144 -8.21 1.29 4.15
C CYS A 144 -7.16 2.41 4.24
N GLU A 145 -5.87 2.08 4.19
CA GLU A 145 -4.74 3.03 4.11
C GLU A 145 -4.85 3.93 2.88
N ASP A 146 -5.30 3.36 1.76
CA ASP A 146 -5.58 4.07 0.52
C ASP A 146 -6.82 4.97 0.62
N ILE A 147 -7.89 4.51 1.27
CA ILE A 147 -9.08 5.31 1.54
C ILE A 147 -8.69 6.50 2.42
N LEU A 148 -7.94 6.27 3.50
CA LEU A 148 -7.49 7.34 4.40
C LEU A 148 -6.58 8.34 3.68
N MET A 149 -5.66 7.89 2.82
CA MET A 149 -4.85 8.79 2.00
C MET A 149 -5.73 9.69 1.11
N ASN A 150 -6.74 9.15 0.43
CA ASN A 150 -7.67 9.96 -0.36
C ASN A 150 -8.51 10.92 0.53
N PHE A 151 -8.89 10.50 1.74
CA PHE A 151 -9.54 11.38 2.72
C PHE A 151 -8.63 12.55 3.09
N VAL A 152 -7.40 12.31 3.55
CA VAL A 152 -6.44 13.34 3.99
C VAL A 152 -6.14 14.34 2.86
N VAL A 153 -5.92 13.86 1.63
CA VAL A 153 -5.67 14.74 0.48
C VAL A 153 -6.92 15.56 0.16
N ALA A 154 -8.08 14.93 -0.01
CA ALA A 154 -9.32 15.64 -0.35
C ALA A 154 -9.74 16.63 0.74
N ASP A 155 -9.42 16.35 2.01
CA ASP A 155 -9.64 17.24 3.14
C ASP A 155 -8.77 18.51 3.03
N LYS A 156 -7.47 18.31 2.75
CA LYS A 156 -6.47 19.38 2.65
C LYS A 156 -6.63 20.30 1.44
N ILE A 157 -7.04 19.76 0.27
CA ILE A 157 -7.15 20.55 -0.97
C ILE A 157 -8.58 20.76 -1.47
N ASN A 158 -9.59 20.20 -0.80
CA ASN A 158 -11.01 20.28 -1.17
C ASN A 158 -11.31 19.87 -2.63
N ALA A 159 -10.55 18.92 -3.18
CA ALA A 159 -10.66 18.47 -4.57
C ALA A 159 -10.62 16.93 -4.67
N GLY A 160 -11.19 16.41 -5.76
CA GLY A 160 -11.18 14.98 -6.06
C GLY A 160 -9.85 14.56 -6.72
N PRO A 161 -9.51 13.26 -6.70
CA PRO A 161 -8.32 12.77 -7.38
C PRO A 161 -8.46 12.91 -8.90
N ILE A 162 -7.33 12.89 -9.63
CA ILE A 162 -7.32 12.86 -11.09
C ILE A 162 -6.94 11.44 -11.54
N LEU A 163 -7.80 10.84 -12.36
CA LEU A 163 -7.54 9.56 -13.02
C LEU A 163 -6.94 9.82 -14.41
N ALA A 164 -5.80 9.19 -14.73
CA ALA A 164 -5.37 9.09 -16.11
C ALA A 164 -6.03 7.89 -16.82
N GLY A 165 -6.16 8.01 -18.13
CA GLY A 165 -6.72 7.00 -19.02
C GLY A 165 -5.66 5.95 -19.34
N ALA A 166 -6.08 4.69 -19.37
CA ALA A 166 -5.24 3.58 -19.78
C ALA A 166 -6.00 2.67 -20.73
N GLU A 167 -5.34 2.26 -21.81
CA GLU A 167 -5.92 1.40 -22.85
C GLU A 167 -5.93 -0.07 -22.41
N ARG A 168 -4.80 -0.55 -21.86
CA ARG A 168 -4.65 -1.88 -21.25
C ARG A 168 -3.70 -1.79 -20.06
N VAL A 169 -4.10 -2.31 -18.91
CA VAL A 169 -3.21 -2.49 -17.75
C VAL A 169 -3.44 -3.86 -17.15
N ARG A 170 -2.35 -4.50 -16.71
CA ARG A 170 -2.32 -5.85 -16.17
C ARG A 170 -1.64 -5.80 -14.80
N ASP A 171 -2.41 -6.10 -13.75
CA ASP A 171 -1.89 -6.19 -12.38
C ASP A 171 -1.27 -7.57 -12.10
N TRP A 172 0.05 -7.65 -12.23
CA TRP A 172 0.82 -8.87 -11.97
C TRP A 172 0.88 -9.25 -10.48
N GLY A 173 0.61 -8.32 -9.56
CA GLY A 173 0.53 -8.58 -8.12
C GLY A 173 -0.85 -9.07 -7.68
N ASP A 174 -1.59 -9.75 -8.54
CA ASP A 174 -2.90 -10.34 -8.26
C ASP A 174 -2.97 -11.73 -8.92
N ALA A 175 -2.90 -12.79 -8.12
CA ALA A 175 -2.86 -14.17 -8.61
C ALA A 175 -4.18 -14.64 -9.26
N ARG A 176 -5.30 -13.95 -9.01
CA ARG A 176 -6.61 -14.19 -9.68
C ARG A 176 -6.57 -13.88 -11.18
N ASN A 177 -5.56 -13.11 -11.54
CA ASN A 177 -5.36 -12.45 -12.81
C ASN A 177 -4.40 -13.30 -13.70
N GLU A 178 -3.88 -14.40 -13.15
CA GLU A 178 -3.11 -15.44 -13.82
C GLU A 178 -3.95 -16.70 -14.12
N GLY A 179 -3.72 -17.29 -15.29
CA GLY A 179 -4.56 -18.36 -15.83
C GLY A 179 -4.37 -19.75 -15.21
N ARG A 180 -3.26 -19.99 -14.48
CA ARG A 180 -2.83 -21.34 -14.03
C ARG A 180 -2.79 -21.52 -12.51
N VAL A 181 -3.36 -20.58 -11.76
CA VAL A 181 -3.27 -20.50 -10.30
C VAL A 181 -4.38 -21.31 -9.62
N GLY A 182 -4.02 -22.06 -8.58
CA GLY A 182 -4.96 -22.83 -7.76
C GLY A 182 -5.96 -21.96 -6.99
N LYS A 183 -7.06 -22.57 -6.53
CA LYS A 183 -8.13 -21.84 -5.80
C LYS A 183 -7.61 -21.14 -4.54
N GLU A 184 -6.74 -21.81 -3.79
CA GLU A 184 -6.17 -21.33 -2.52
C GLU A 184 -5.34 -20.05 -2.69
N GLU A 185 -4.44 -20.03 -3.66
CA GLU A 185 -3.58 -18.90 -4.00
C GLU A 185 -4.37 -17.71 -4.61
N ARG A 186 -5.50 -17.99 -5.26
CA ARG A 186 -6.49 -16.96 -5.66
C ARG A 186 -7.29 -16.39 -4.49
N GLU A 187 -7.40 -17.11 -3.38
CA GLU A 187 -8.12 -16.70 -2.17
C GLU A 187 -7.23 -16.02 -1.11
N ALA A 188 -5.90 -16.18 -1.21
CA ALA A 188 -4.91 -15.58 -0.30
C ALA A 188 -4.85 -14.03 -0.32
N GLY A 189 -5.27 -13.39 -1.43
CA GLY A 189 -5.23 -11.92 -1.53
C GLY A 189 -6.29 -11.22 -0.66
N LEU A 190 -5.92 -10.10 -0.02
CA LEU A 190 -6.81 -9.30 0.86
C LEU A 190 -8.17 -8.89 0.23
N SER A 191 -8.28 -8.93 -1.10
CA SER A 191 -9.48 -8.61 -1.89
C SER A 191 -10.25 -9.84 -2.40
N SER A 192 -9.95 -11.05 -1.94
CA SER A 192 -10.56 -12.31 -2.43
C SER A 192 -12.06 -12.39 -2.11
N ARG A 193 -12.43 -12.16 -0.84
CA ARG A 193 -13.83 -12.14 -0.37
C ARG A 193 -14.51 -10.81 -0.71
N ARG A 194 -14.89 -10.66 -1.99
CA ARG A 194 -15.40 -9.40 -2.58
C ARG A 194 -16.50 -8.70 -1.77
N GLY A 195 -17.44 -9.44 -1.18
CA GLY A 195 -18.53 -8.88 -0.37
C GLY A 195 -18.03 -8.30 0.96
N GLU A 196 -17.44 -9.15 1.80
CA GLU A 196 -16.90 -8.79 3.12
C GLU A 196 -15.85 -7.67 3.02
N HIS A 197 -14.94 -7.75 2.05
CA HIS A 197 -13.90 -6.75 1.83
C HIS A 197 -14.48 -5.38 1.46
N ARG A 198 -15.50 -5.32 0.59
CA ARG A 198 -16.18 -4.06 0.25
C ARG A 198 -16.96 -3.50 1.44
N LYS A 199 -17.62 -4.36 2.22
CA LYS A 199 -18.32 -3.94 3.44
C LYS A 199 -17.34 -3.30 4.42
N ARG A 200 -16.24 -3.97 4.76
CA ARG A 200 -15.18 -3.45 5.63
C ARG A 200 -14.64 -2.10 5.17
N ARG A 201 -14.39 -1.95 3.86
CA ARG A 201 -13.97 -0.67 3.28
C ARG A 201 -15.04 0.43 3.37
N GLY A 202 -16.33 0.09 3.30
CA GLY A 202 -17.41 1.02 3.63
C GLY A 202 -17.46 1.39 5.11
N ASP A 203 -17.21 0.42 5.98
CA ASP A 203 -17.16 0.63 7.43
C ASP A 203 -16.01 1.60 7.81
N CYS A 204 -14.82 1.46 7.18
CA CYS A 204 -13.74 2.46 7.29
C CYS A 204 -14.19 3.88 6.89
N ILE A 205 -14.88 4.04 5.75
CA ILE A 205 -15.39 5.35 5.30
C ILE A 205 -16.36 5.95 6.34
N ARG A 206 -17.20 5.12 6.97
CA ARG A 206 -18.12 5.56 8.04
C ARG A 206 -17.36 6.03 9.28
N GLU A 207 -16.34 5.29 9.72
CA GLU A 207 -15.54 5.66 10.89
C GLU A 207 -14.67 6.90 10.64
N PHE A 208 -14.05 7.02 9.46
CA PHE A 208 -13.32 8.23 9.10
C PHE A 208 -14.23 9.47 9.07
N HIS A 209 -15.43 9.33 8.51
CA HIS A 209 -16.47 10.38 8.54
C HIS A 209 -16.89 10.73 9.97
N ARG A 210 -17.04 9.74 10.86
CA ARG A 210 -17.39 9.95 12.27
C ARG A 210 -16.30 10.71 13.03
N VAL A 211 -15.03 10.37 12.81
CA VAL A 211 -13.88 11.02 13.47
C VAL A 211 -13.63 12.44 12.93
N LEU A 212 -13.79 12.67 11.63
CA LEU A 212 -13.63 14.00 11.02
C LEU A 212 -14.85 14.92 11.17
N GLY A 213 -16.02 14.37 11.48
CA GLY A 213 -17.29 15.11 11.54
C GLY A 213 -17.83 15.58 10.18
N ARG A 214 -17.21 15.19 9.07
CA ARG A 214 -17.59 15.56 7.69
C ARG A 214 -17.11 14.54 6.66
N MET A 215 -17.65 14.61 5.45
CA MET A 215 -17.17 13.84 4.29
C MET A 215 -16.26 14.70 3.40
N PRO A 216 -14.92 14.51 3.43
CA PRO A 216 -14.00 15.28 2.59
C PRO A 216 -13.93 14.75 1.16
N LEU A 217 -14.22 13.47 0.91
CA LEU A 217 -14.08 12.87 -0.42
C LEU A 217 -14.93 13.63 -1.46
N ARG A 218 -14.28 14.10 -2.52
CA ARG A 218 -14.91 14.77 -3.66
C ARG A 218 -14.95 13.85 -4.87
N TYR A 219 -16.02 13.94 -5.66
CA TYR A 219 -16.15 13.19 -6.91
C TYR A 219 -15.39 13.88 -8.04
N SER A 220 -14.74 13.06 -8.84
CA SER A 220 -14.21 13.38 -10.16
C SER A 220 -14.94 12.52 -11.21
N TYR A 221 -15.17 13.10 -12.38
CA TYR A 221 -15.96 12.49 -13.47
C TYR A 221 -15.13 12.31 -14.75
N GLY A 222 -14.23 13.25 -15.04
CA GLY A 222 -13.32 13.17 -16.19
C GLY A 222 -12.10 12.28 -15.93
N LYS A 223 -11.42 11.88 -17.00
CA LYS A 223 -10.10 11.21 -16.96
C LYS A 223 -9.14 11.86 -17.97
N VAL A 224 -7.87 11.96 -17.62
CA VAL A 224 -6.82 12.48 -18.51
C VAL A 224 -6.40 11.36 -19.47
N VAL A 225 -6.98 11.33 -20.65
CA VAL A 225 -6.55 10.42 -21.72
C VAL A 225 -5.25 10.91 -22.36
N LYS A 226 -4.54 10.03 -23.09
CA LYS A 226 -3.56 10.48 -24.10
C LYS A 226 -4.24 11.49 -25.03
N SER A 227 -3.47 12.41 -25.62
CA SER A 227 -3.99 13.23 -26.72
C SER A 227 -4.69 12.33 -27.74
N VAL A 228 -5.80 12.81 -28.29
CA VAL A 228 -6.30 12.24 -29.54
C VAL A 228 -5.15 12.41 -30.53
N GLY A 229 -4.59 11.31 -31.03
CA GLY A 229 -3.73 11.38 -32.21
C GLY A 229 -4.53 11.99 -33.36
N GLU A 230 -3.86 12.49 -34.39
CA GLU A 230 -4.59 12.94 -35.58
C GLU A 230 -5.56 11.84 -36.02
N GLN A 231 -6.85 12.17 -36.16
CA GLN A 231 -7.90 11.20 -36.51
C GLN A 231 -7.75 10.65 -37.94
N GLY A 232 -6.69 11.03 -38.65
CA GLY A 232 -6.29 10.47 -39.92
C GLY A 232 -5.71 9.06 -39.78
N LEU A 233 -6.18 8.17 -40.65
CA LEU A 233 -5.46 6.97 -41.00
C LEU A 233 -4.48 7.32 -42.13
N CYS A 234 -3.18 7.19 -41.85
CA CYS A 234 -2.12 7.34 -42.83
C CYS A 234 -1.72 5.96 -43.37
N GLU A 235 -1.46 5.86 -44.67
CA GLU A 235 -0.85 4.66 -45.23
C GLU A 235 0.65 4.64 -44.90
N LYS A 236 1.09 3.63 -44.13
CA LYS A 236 2.50 3.37 -43.83
C LYS A 236 2.81 1.90 -44.13
N SER A 237 3.77 1.66 -45.02
CA SER A 237 4.17 0.30 -45.45
C SER A 237 2.98 -0.55 -45.95
N GLY A 238 2.07 0.02 -46.73
CA GLY A 238 0.90 -0.68 -47.28
C GLY A 238 -0.21 -1.00 -46.27
N LYS A 239 -0.21 -0.34 -45.10
CA LYS A 239 -1.24 -0.50 -44.06
C LYS A 239 -1.74 0.87 -43.62
N LEU A 240 -3.05 1.00 -43.47
CA LEU A 240 -3.67 2.13 -42.79
C LEU A 240 -3.41 2.01 -41.28
N VAL A 241 -2.73 3.01 -40.72
CA VAL A 241 -2.40 3.13 -39.29
C VAL A 241 -2.60 4.58 -38.86
N PHE A 242 -2.67 4.86 -37.56
CA PHE A 242 -2.76 6.26 -37.11
C PHE A 242 -1.51 7.07 -37.54
N CYS A 243 -1.73 8.33 -37.92
CA CYS A 243 -0.67 9.19 -38.45
C CYS A 243 0.46 9.46 -37.44
N ASP A 244 0.19 9.40 -36.14
CA ASP A 244 1.17 9.50 -35.05
C ASP A 244 1.95 8.20 -34.75
N GLN A 245 1.47 7.04 -35.22
CA GLN A 245 2.10 5.75 -34.96
C GLN A 245 3.43 5.61 -35.72
N GLN A 246 4.55 5.57 -34.98
CA GLN A 246 5.86 5.26 -35.55
C GLN A 246 5.97 3.75 -35.84
N VAL A 247 6.20 3.41 -37.11
CA VAL A 247 6.44 2.03 -37.55
C VAL A 247 7.94 1.81 -37.64
N PHE A 248 8.54 1.32 -36.55
CA PHE A 248 9.92 0.84 -36.57
C PHE A 248 10.00 -0.44 -37.42
N LYS A 249 10.97 -0.49 -38.33
CA LYS A 249 11.30 -1.68 -39.13
C LYS A 249 12.32 -2.54 -38.40
#